data_AF-A0A954L282-F1
#
_entry.id   AF-A0A954L282-F1
#
_cell.length_a   1.000
_cell.length_b   1.000
_cell.length_c   1.000
_cell.angle_alpha   90.00
_cell.angle_beta   90.00
_cell.angle_gamma   90.00
#
_symmetry.space_group_name_H-M   'P 1'
#
loop_
_entity.id
_entity.type
_entity.pdbx_description
1 polymer ?
#
loop_
_entity_poly.entity_id
_entity_poly.type
_entity_poly.pdbx_seq_one_letter_code
_entity_poly.pdbx_strand_id
1 'polypeptide(L)'
;SRGSRLMALGIVDMTGTVMSSVYFIHHPDIRDDAPGTMSVLKEIETGRQTGHRWLYMGYYIRDCGSMNYKNRFHPHQLLRTWVDDNESPPWSDA
;
A
#
# COMPACT_ATOMS: atom_id res chain seq x y z
N SER A 1 -23.47 -26.02 -4.67
CA SER A 1 -22.23 -25.46 -5.27
C SER A 1 -21.33 -25.01 -4.13
N ARG A 2 -20.02 -25.31 -4.18
CA ARG A 2 -19.09 -24.65 -3.24
C ARG A 2 -18.99 -23.20 -3.71
N GLY A 3 -19.55 -22.26 -2.95
CA GLY A 3 -19.53 -20.84 -3.30
C GLY A 3 -18.11 -20.30 -3.39
N SER A 4 -17.96 -19.16 -4.06
CA SER A 4 -16.71 -18.39 -4.08
C SER A 4 -16.35 -17.97 -2.64
N ARG A 5 -15.18 -18.41 -2.17
CA ARG A 5 -14.64 -18.10 -0.84
C ARG A 5 -13.91 -16.75 -0.90
N LEU A 6 -14.13 -15.88 0.09
CA LEU A 6 -13.36 -14.64 0.24
C LEU A 6 -11.91 -14.98 0.64
N MET A 7 -10.95 -14.59 -0.20
CA MET A 7 -9.53 -14.93 0.02
C MET A 7 -8.70 -13.75 0.55
N ALA A 8 -9.10 -12.50 0.29
CA ALA A 8 -8.42 -11.31 0.80
C ALA A 8 -9.36 -10.11 0.88
N LEU A 9 -9.02 -9.15 1.74
CA LEU A 9 -9.72 -7.89 1.96
C LEU A 9 -8.69 -6.77 2.17
N GLY A 10 -8.82 -5.68 1.42
CA GLY A 10 -8.11 -4.42 1.64
C GLY A 10 -9.05 -3.33 2.14
N ILE A 11 -8.59 -2.50 3.07
CA ILE A 11 -9.27 -1.29 3.54
C ILE A 11 -8.41 -0.09 3.12
N VAL A 12 -9.01 0.82 2.37
CA VAL A 12 -8.31 1.95 1.75
C VAL A 12 -9.09 3.22 2.00
N ASP A 13 -8.42 4.22 2.58
CA ASP A 13 -8.98 5.57 2.70
C ASP A 13 -8.65 6.37 1.43
N MET A 14 -9.61 7.16 0.95
CA MET A 14 -9.48 7.98 -0.25
C MET A 14 -9.76 9.43 0.10
N THR A 15 -8.77 10.32 -0.09
CA THR A 15 -8.88 11.74 0.28
C THR A 15 -8.19 12.62 -0.74
N GLY A 16 -8.90 13.61 -1.28
CA GLY A 16 -8.33 14.57 -2.24
C GLY A 16 -7.64 13.89 -3.42
N THR A 17 -6.29 13.86 -3.41
CA THR A 17 -5.45 13.24 -4.45
C THR A 17 -4.68 12.01 -3.96
N VAL A 18 -4.94 11.54 -2.76
CA VAL A 18 -4.18 10.48 -2.07
C VAL A 18 -5.08 9.32 -1.66
N MET A 19 -4.61 8.10 -1.90
CA MET A 19 -5.15 6.87 -1.33
C MET A 19 -4.22 6.39 -0.22
N SER A 20 -4.77 5.82 0.86
CA SER A 20 -4.00 5.26 1.98
C SER A 20 -4.39 3.79 2.18
N SER A 21 -3.44 2.88 2.00
CA SER A 21 -3.62 1.45 2.26
C SER A 21 -3.54 1.20 3.77
N VAL A 22 -4.70 1.02 4.40
CA VAL A 22 -4.81 0.99 5.88
C VAL A 22 -4.61 -0.42 6.41
N TYR A 23 -5.39 -1.38 5.90
CA TYR A 23 -5.32 -2.77 6.31
C TYR A 23 -5.40 -3.69 5.10
N PHE A 24 -4.63 -4.77 5.15
CA PHE A 24 -4.74 -5.87 4.21
C PHE A 24 -4.74 -7.19 4.97
N ILE A 25 -5.81 -7.96 4.81
CA ILE A 25 -6.03 -9.23 5.48
C ILE A 25 -6.26 -10.29 4.42
N HIS A 26 -5.61 -11.44 4.53
CA HIS A 26 -5.75 -12.51 3.56
C HIS A 26 -5.76 -13.89 4.20
N HIS A 27 -6.33 -14.85 3.47
CA HIS A 27 -6.35 -16.25 3.87
C HIS A 27 -4.92 -16.84 3.82
N PRO A 28 -4.53 -17.72 4.76
CA PRO A 28 -3.20 -18.35 4.76
C PRO A 28 -2.87 -19.13 3.48
N ASP A 29 -3.86 -19.74 2.83
CA ASP A 29 -3.69 -20.54 1.61
C ASP A 29 -3.06 -19.76 0.45
N ILE A 30 -3.19 -18.43 0.42
CA ILE A 30 -2.61 -17.58 -0.64
C ILE A 30 -1.35 -16.85 -0.17
N ARG A 31 -0.76 -17.22 0.97
CA ARG A 31 0.39 -16.50 1.54
C ARG A 31 1.58 -16.47 0.57
N ASP A 32 1.79 -17.55 -0.17
CA ASP A 32 2.91 -17.70 -1.08
C ASP A 32 2.65 -17.07 -2.46
N ASP A 33 1.41 -16.63 -2.72
CA ASP A 33 0.97 -16.00 -3.98
C ASP A 33 1.15 -14.47 -3.99
N ALA A 34 1.98 -13.93 -3.09
CA ALA A 34 2.25 -12.50 -2.92
C ALA A 34 1.00 -11.59 -2.85
N PRO A 35 0.02 -11.89 -1.98
CA PRO A 35 -1.29 -11.23 -1.98
C PRO A 35 -1.19 -9.72 -1.65
N GLY A 36 -0.20 -9.31 -0.85
CA GLY A 36 0.06 -7.89 -0.59
C GLY A 36 0.55 -7.12 -1.82
N THR A 37 1.29 -7.77 -2.74
CA THR A 37 1.68 -7.16 -4.01
C THR A 37 0.46 -6.97 -4.91
N MET A 38 -0.43 -7.98 -4.96
CA MET A 38 -1.68 -7.88 -5.71
C MET A 38 -2.59 -6.75 -5.19
N SER A 39 -2.67 -6.56 -3.87
CA SER A 39 -3.42 -5.44 -3.27
C SER A 39 -2.92 -4.10 -3.78
N VAL A 40 -1.61 -3.86 -3.68
CA VAL A 40 -1.00 -2.60 -4.12
C VAL A 40 -1.19 -2.36 -5.62
N LEU A 41 -1.05 -3.39 -6.46
CA LEU A 41 -1.31 -3.24 -7.90
C LEU A 41 -2.77 -2.85 -8.18
N LYS A 42 -3.72 -3.43 -7.44
CA LYS A 42 -5.13 -3.08 -7.57
C LYS A 42 -5.44 -1.67 -7.07
N GLU A 43 -4.81 -1.26 -5.98
CA GLU A 43 -4.90 0.09 -5.45
C GLU A 43 -4.32 1.13 -6.43
N ILE A 44 -3.18 0.84 -7.06
CA ILE A 44 -2.59 1.69 -8.12
C ILE A 44 -3.54 1.80 -9.30
N GLU A 45 -4.08 0.68 -9.79
CA GLU A 45 -5.07 0.69 -10.87
C GLU A 45 -6.28 1.57 -10.51
N THR A 46 -6.79 1.41 -9.29
CA THR A 46 -7.93 2.17 -8.77
C THR A 46 -7.59 3.66 -8.68
N GLY A 47 -6.40 4.03 -8.20
CA GLY A 47 -5.94 5.42 -8.15
C GLY A 47 -5.87 6.05 -9.53
N ARG A 48 -5.34 5.33 -10.52
CA ARG A 48 -5.32 5.80 -11.92
C ARG A 48 -6.71 6.04 -12.48
N GLN A 49 -7.66 5.15 -12.20
CA GLN A 49 -9.05 5.27 -12.67
C GLN A 49 -9.82 6.40 -11.99
N THR A 50 -9.45 6.73 -10.76
CA THR A 50 -10.16 7.72 -9.91
C THR A 50 -9.44 9.06 -9.82
N GLY A 51 -8.30 9.22 -10.49
CA GLY A 51 -7.53 10.47 -10.49
C GLY A 51 -6.68 10.71 -9.24
N HIS A 52 -6.47 9.70 -8.40
CA HIS A 52 -5.57 9.80 -7.24
C HIS A 52 -4.12 9.63 -7.70
N ARG A 53 -3.29 10.62 -7.36
CA ARG A 53 -1.89 10.69 -7.78
C ARG A 53 -0.98 9.91 -6.84
N TRP A 54 -1.35 9.79 -5.58
CA TRP A 54 -0.50 9.23 -4.53
C TRP A 54 -1.15 8.02 -3.88
N LEU A 55 -0.35 7.00 -3.59
CA LEU A 55 -0.73 5.85 -2.78
C LEU A 55 0.24 5.75 -1.60
N TYR A 56 -0.26 6.04 -0.40
CA TYR A 56 0.45 5.81 0.84
C TYR A 56 0.29 4.35 1.27
N MET A 57 1.36 3.56 1.14
CA MET A 57 1.35 2.13 1.48
C MET A 57 1.59 1.86 2.98
N GLY A 58 1.55 2.89 3.84
CA GLY A 58 1.90 2.79 5.24
C GLY A 58 3.41 2.66 5.50
N TYR A 59 3.78 2.36 6.74
CA TYR A 59 5.17 2.22 7.15
C TYR A 59 5.91 1.12 6.37
N TYR A 60 7.19 1.37 6.14
CA TYR A 60 8.15 0.44 5.58
C TYR A 60 9.21 0.12 6.65
N ILE A 61 9.25 -1.14 7.07
CA ILE A 61 10.28 -1.67 7.97
C ILE A 61 11.15 -2.61 7.14
N ARG A 62 12.40 -2.22 6.88
CA ARG A 62 13.32 -2.94 5.99
C ARG A 62 13.49 -4.41 6.36
N ASP A 63 13.60 -4.68 7.66
CA ASP A 63 13.86 -6.03 8.19
C ASP A 63 12.57 -6.86 8.39
N CYS A 64 11.40 -6.29 8.07
CA CYS A 64 10.14 -7.00 8.11
C CYS A 64 9.86 -7.66 6.75
N GLY A 65 10.01 -8.99 6.68
CA GLY A 65 9.84 -9.76 5.44
C GLY A 65 8.48 -9.53 4.76
N SER A 66 7.41 -9.36 5.54
CA SER A 66 6.07 -9.08 5.01
C SER A 66 5.88 -7.65 4.50
N MET A 67 6.81 -6.72 4.75
CA MET A 67 6.75 -5.34 4.25
C MET A 67 7.82 -5.03 3.21
N ASN A 68 8.82 -5.91 3.05
CA ASN A 68 9.94 -5.66 2.17
C ASN A 68 9.50 -5.47 0.70
N TYR A 69 8.40 -6.11 0.28
CA TYR A 69 7.87 -6.00 -1.07
C TYR A 69 7.49 -4.56 -1.48
N LYS A 70 7.20 -3.66 -0.53
CA LYS A 70 6.82 -2.27 -0.79
C LYS A 70 7.94 -1.47 -1.47
N ASN A 71 9.20 -1.85 -1.28
CA ASN A 71 10.34 -1.14 -1.89
C ASN A 71 10.49 -1.37 -3.40
N ARG A 72 9.69 -2.27 -3.99
CA ARG A 72 9.75 -2.64 -5.41
C ARG A 72 8.85 -1.75 -6.28
N PHE A 73 8.00 -0.92 -5.68
CA PHE A 73 7.12 -0.03 -6.42
C PHE A 73 7.81 1.32 -6.63
N HIS A 74 7.94 1.72 -7.90
CA HIS A 74 8.57 2.98 -8.29
C HIS A 74 7.68 3.78 -9.26
N PRO A 75 7.84 5.11 -9.30
CA PRO A 75 8.65 5.93 -8.38
C PRO A 75 8.00 6.01 -6.98
N HIS A 76 8.81 6.11 -5.92
CA HIS A 76 8.30 6.32 -4.56
C HIS A 76 9.13 7.34 -3.77
N GLN A 77 8.53 7.84 -2.70
CA GLN A 77 9.16 8.77 -1.77
C GLN A 77 9.18 8.17 -0.37
N LEU A 78 10.27 8.43 0.37
CA LEU A 78 10.47 7.98 1.73
C LEU A 78 10.54 9.16 2.70
N LEU A 79 9.75 9.09 3.77
CA LEU A 79 9.88 9.96 4.94
C LEU A 79 10.86 9.31 5.92
N ARG A 80 12.03 9.91 6.10
CA ARG A 80 13.10 9.36 6.95
C ARG A 80 13.05 9.83 8.40
N THR A 81 12.47 10.99 8.61
CA THR A 81 12.35 11.63 9.91
C THR A 81 10.92 12.09 10.08
N TRP A 82 10.40 11.90 11.28
CA TRP A 82 9.12 12.49 11.65
C TRP A 82 9.22 14.03 11.57
N VAL A 83 8.11 14.66 11.23
CA VAL A 83 7.95 16.12 11.16
C VAL A 83 6.64 16.52 11.82
N ASP A 84 6.61 17.71 12.41
CA ASP A 84 5.39 18.31 12.93
C ASP A 84 4.40 18.67 11.80
N ASP A 85 3.11 18.75 12.11
CA ASP A 85 2.04 19.03 11.16
C ASP A 85 2.19 20.36 10.39
N ASN A 86 2.97 21.30 10.93
CA ASN A 86 3.20 22.62 10.36
C ASN A 86 4.49 22.71 9.52
N GLU A 87 5.23 21.60 9.37
CA GLU A 87 6.49 21.55 8.63
C GLU A 87 6.34 20.80 7.31
N SER A 88 7.16 21.16 6.32
CA SER A 88 7.22 20.41 5.06
C SER A 88 8.02 19.11 5.27
N PRO A 89 7.45 17.92 4.98
CA PRO A 89 8.17 16.67 5.20
C PRO A 89 9.36 16.57 4.25
N PRO A 90 10.56 16.19 4.73
CA PRO A 90 11.75 16.01 3.91
C PRO A 90 11.67 14.68 3.16
N TRP A 91 10.81 14.61 2.15
CA TRP A 91 10.67 13.46 1.27
C TRP A 91 11.97 13.23 0.48
N SER A 92 12.41 11.99 0.42
CA SER A 92 13.51 11.57 -0.44
C SER A 92 13.01 10.61 -1.53
N ASP A 93 13.39 10.87 -2.77
CA ASP A 93 13.09 9.97 -3.89
C ASP A 93 13.95 8.70 -3.80
N ALA A 94 13.39 7.57 -4.25
CA ALA A 94 14.03 6.26 -4.24
C ALA A 94 13.68 5.39 -5.46
#